data_AF-A0A5S9MHQ0-F1
#
_entry.id   AF-A0A5S9MHQ0-F1
#
_cell.length_a   1.000
_cell.length_b   1.000
_cell.length_c   1.000
_cell.angle_alpha   90.00
_cell.angle_beta   90.00
_cell.angle_gamma   90.00
#
_symmetry.space_group_name_H-M   'P 1'
#
loop_
_entity.id
_entity.type
_entity.pdbx_description
1 polymer ?
#
loop_
_entity_poly.entity_id
_entity_poly.type
_entity_poly.pdbx_seq_one_letter_code
_entity_poly.pdbx_strand_id
1 'polypeptide(L)' 'MSDLVKAELAEVRIEKLDDNFSYSFLGQLIDKRDEKREWADFFLELDYNIPGDINEGDFISFNCQRLDIY' A
#
# COMPACT_ATOMS: atom_id res chain seq x y z
N MET A 1 10.91 -0.36 -10.24
CA MET A 1 10.60 0.81 -9.41
C MET A 1 9.13 0.72 -9.11
N SER A 2 8.78 0.66 -7.83
CA SER A 2 7.40 0.71 -7.35
C SER A 2 7.26 2.08 -6.69
N ASP A 3 6.52 2.99 -7.32
CA ASP A 3 6.41 4.37 -6.84
C ASP A 3 5.38 4.42 -5.70
N LEU A 4 5.85 4.33 -4.45
CA LEU A 4 5.04 4.56 -3.27
C LEU A 4 4.80 6.06 -3.12
N VAL A 5 3.54 6.48 -3.18
CA VAL A 5 3.16 7.90 -3.12
C VAL A 5 2.06 8.13 -2.10
N LYS A 6 2.03 9.32 -1.51
CA LYS A 6 0.91 9.79 -0.70
C LYS A 6 -0.30 10.09 -1.59
N ALA A 7 -1.49 9.74 -1.14
CA ALA A 7 -2.73 9.94 -1.86
C ALA A 7 -3.67 10.91 -1.13
N GLU A 8 -4.38 11.72 -1.91
CA GLU A 8 -5.33 12.73 -1.42
C GLU A 8 -6.73 12.15 -1.15
N LEU A 9 -7.02 10.95 -1.68
CA LEU A 9 -8.32 10.29 -1.56
C LEU A 9 -8.31 9.29 -0.40
N ALA A 10 -9.27 9.45 0.51
CA ALA A 10 -9.48 8.55 1.65
C ALA A 10 -10.43 7.40 1.30
N GLU A 11 -10.08 6.60 0.30
CA GLU A 11 -10.80 5.36 -0.03
C GLU A 11 -9.84 4.17 -0.12
N VAL A 12 -10.27 2.99 0.31
CA VAL A 12 -9.49 1.76 0.14
C VAL A 12 -9.85 1.16 -1.23
N ARG A 13 -8.85 0.89 -2.06
CA ARG A 13 -9.05 0.39 -3.42
C ARG A 13 -7.92 -0.55 -3.86
N ILE A 14 -8.29 -1.67 -4.47
CA ILE A 14 -7.37 -2.64 -5.06
C ILE A 14 -7.76 -2.83 -6.51
N GLU A 15 -6.82 -2.61 -7.43
CA GLU A 15 -7.05 -2.69 -8.87
C GLU A 15 -6.03 -3.60 -9.52
N LYS A 16 -6.47 -4.55 -10.35
CA LYS A 16 -5.58 -5.32 -11.22
C LYS A 16 -5.21 -4.46 -12.43
N LEU A 17 -3.93 -4.27 -12.69
CA LEU A 17 -3.44 -3.33 -13.71
C LEU A 17 -3.34 -3.94 -15.12
N ASP A 18 -2.99 -5.23 -15.25
CA ASP A 18 -2.85 -5.91 -16.54
C ASP A 18 -2.96 -7.45 -16.44
N ASP A 19 -2.56 -8.18 -17.50
CA ASP A 19 -2.55 -9.64 -17.55
C ASP A 19 -1.52 -10.29 -16.61
N ASN A 20 -0.50 -9.56 -16.15
CA ASN A 20 0.47 -10.05 -15.18
C ASN A 20 -0.05 -9.86 -13.74
N PHE A 21 0.68 -10.41 -12.76
CA PHE A 21 0.37 -10.29 -11.32
C PHE A 21 0.60 -8.88 -10.77
N SER A 22 0.24 -7.85 -11.54
CA SER A 22 0.40 -6.44 -11.20
C SER A 22 -0.88 -5.89 -10.60
N TYR A 23 -0.78 -5.38 -9.38
CA TYR A 23 -1.88 -4.75 -8.65
C TYR A 23 -1.50 -3.34 -8.21
N SER A 24 -2.46 -2.43 -8.27
CA SER A 24 -2.42 -1.12 -7.61
C SER A 24 -3.22 -1.19 -6.33
N PHE A 25 -2.67 -0.61 -5.28
CA PHE A 25 -3.21 -0.60 -3.95
C PHE A 25 -3.29 0.88 -3.52
N LEU A 26 -4.48 1.39 -3.17
CA LEU A 26 -4.70 2.63 -2.41
C LEU A 26 -5.35 2.40 -1.01
N GLY A 27 -4.70 2.82 0.08
CA GLY A 27 -5.16 2.48 1.44
C GLY A 27 -4.39 3.21 2.55
N GLN A 28 -4.81 3.05 3.81
CA GLN A 28 -4.29 3.84 4.91
C GLN A 28 -3.04 3.24 5.57
N LEU A 29 -2.04 4.08 5.83
CA LEU A 29 -0.88 3.76 6.65
C LEU A 29 -1.25 3.81 8.14
N ILE A 30 -1.33 2.64 8.79
CA ILE A 30 -1.71 2.52 10.21
C ILE A 30 -0.52 2.33 11.16
N ASP A 31 0.58 1.71 10.70
CA ASP A 31 1.75 1.45 11.53
C ASP A 31 3.02 1.67 10.71
N LYS A 32 3.87 2.60 11.15
CA LYS A 32 5.16 2.90 10.53
C LYS A 32 6.32 2.13 11.17
N ARG A 33 6.10 1.49 12.32
CA ARG A 33 7.12 0.76 13.11
C ARG A 33 7.15 -0.73 12.79
N ASP A 34 5.99 -1.31 12.48
CA ASP A 34 5.81 -2.73 12.09
C ASP A 34 5.37 -2.90 10.61
N GLU A 35 5.38 -1.84 9.79
CA GLU A 35 5.03 -1.87 8.35
C GLU A 35 3.59 -2.35 8.01
N LYS A 36 2.69 -2.49 8.98
CA LYS A 36 1.31 -2.98 8.79
C LYS A 36 0.38 -1.90 8.18
N ARG A 37 -0.55 -2.31 7.29
CA ARG A 37 -1.53 -1.46 6.56
C ARG A 37 -2.91 -2.08 6.55
N GLU A 38 -3.99 -1.35 6.85
CA GLU A 38 -5.36 -1.90 6.80
C GLU A 38 -5.95 -1.77 5.39
N TRP A 39 -6.38 -2.90 4.81
CA TRP A 39 -7.04 -2.98 3.51
C TRP A 39 -8.34 -3.74 3.65
N ALA A 40 -9.45 -3.04 3.85
CA ALA A 40 -10.82 -3.56 3.91
C ALA A 40 -11.09 -4.58 5.04
N ASP A 41 -10.30 -5.66 5.16
CA ASP A 41 -10.33 -6.70 6.19
C ASP A 41 -8.97 -7.42 6.42
N PHE A 42 -7.88 -7.05 5.72
CA PHE A 42 -6.57 -7.70 5.86
C PHE A 42 -5.43 -6.68 5.98
N PHE A 43 -4.32 -7.11 6.58
CA PHE A 43 -3.13 -6.28 6.70
C PHE A 43 -2.10 -6.60 5.61
N LEU A 44 -1.54 -5.56 4.99
CA LEU A 44 -0.39 -5.72 4.10
C LEU A 44 0.85 -5.13 4.76
N GLU A 45 1.91 -5.94 4.80
CA GLU A 45 3.25 -5.50 5.22
C GLU A 45 4.03 -5.07 3.98
N LEU A 46 4.61 -3.88 4.01
CA LEU A 46 5.38 -3.33 2.89
C LEU A 46 6.87 -3.47 3.19
N ASP A 47 7.55 -4.36 2.47
CA ASP A 47 9.02 -4.53 2.52
C ASP A 47 9.78 -3.37 1.82
N TYR A 48 9.42 -2.13 2.17
CA TYR A 48 9.96 -0.90 1.57
C TYR A 48 10.09 0.21 2.60
N ASN A 49 11.19 0.98 2.49
CA ASN A 49 11.36 2.20 3.25
C ASN A 49 10.27 3.22 2.89
N ILE A 50 9.48 3.62 3.89
CA ILE A 50 8.44 4.64 3.75
C ILE A 50 9.11 6.03 3.66
N PRO A 51 8.82 6.83 2.61
CA PRO A 51 9.30 8.21 2.52
C PRO A 51 8.97 9.05 3.76
N GLY A 52 9.88 9.97 4.11
CA GLY A 52 9.83 10.70 5.39
C GLY A 52 8.61 11.61 5.56
N ASP A 53 7.99 12.04 4.47
CA ASP A 53 6.81 12.90 4.40
C ASP A 53 5.48 12.14 4.51
N ILE A 54 5.51 10.80 4.46
CA ILE A 54 4.34 9.95 4.68
C ILE A 54 4.25 9.54 6.16
N ASN A 55 3.11 9.79 6.79
CA ASN A 55 2.87 9.58 8.21
C ASN A 55 1.74 8.57 8.46
N GLU A 56 1.70 8.03 9.69
CA GLU A 56 0.54 7.29 10.19
C GLU A 56 -0.74 8.12 10.02
N GLY A 57 -1.78 7.48 9.48
CA GLY A 57 -3.04 8.08 9.07
C GLY A 57 -3.11 8.51 7.61
N ASP A 58 -1.98 8.67 6.90
CA ASP A 58 -1.98 9.04 5.49
C ASP A 58 -2.47 7.90 4.60
N PHE A 59 -3.19 8.24 3.53
CA PHE A 59 -3.46 7.30 2.46
C PHE A 59 -2.24 7.21 1.54
N ILE A 60 -1.91 6.00 1.13
CA ILE A 60 -0.79 5.71 0.25
C ILE A 60 -1.26 4.90 -0.94
N SER A 61 -0.62 5.13 -2.08
CA SER A 61 -0.79 4.32 -3.29
C SER A 61 0.54 3.69 -3.68
N PHE A 62 0.51 2.41 -4.07
CA PHE A 62 1.67 1.72 -4.62
C PHE A 62 1.27 0.60 -5.58
N ASN A 63 2.20 0.23 -6.44
CA ASN A 63 2.07 -0.91 -7.35
C ASN A 63 2.88 -2.09 -6.82
N CYS A 64 2.31 -3.29 -6.93
CA CYS A 64 2.94 -4.52 -6.47
C CYS A 64 2.80 -5.64 -7.52
N GLN A 65 3.89 -6.39 -7.75
CA GLN A 65 3.95 -7.52 -8.68
C GLN A 65 3.88 -8.89 -8.01
N ARG A 66 4.15 -8.95 -6.70
CA ARG A 66 4.18 -10.19 -5.92
C ARG A 66 3.61 -9.93 -4.55
N LEU A 67 2.56 -10.66 -4.21
CA LEU A 67 1.96 -10.66 -2.89
C LEU A 67 2.19 -12.03 -2.27
N ASP A 68 2.98 -12.08 -1.20
CA ASP A 68 3.18 -13.30 -0.42
C ASP A 68 2.10 -13.37 0.67
N ILE A 69 1.46 -14.54 0.81
CA ILE A 69 0.40 -14.80 1.79
C ILE A 69 0.93 -15.80 2.82
N TYR A 70 0.80 -15.48 4.11
CA TYR A 70 1.14 -16.37 5.23
C TYR A 70 -0.09 -17.09 5.78
#